data_AF-A0A3M7SRT6-F1
#
_entry.id   AF-A0A3M7SRT6-F1
#
_cell.length_a   1.000
_cell.length_b   1.000
_cell.length_c   1.000
_cell.angle_alpha   90.00
_cell.angle_beta   90.00
_cell.angle_gamma   90.00
#
_symmetry.space_group_name_H-M   'P 1'
#
loop_
_entity.id
_entity.type
_entity.pdbx_description
1 polymer ?
#
loop_
_entity_poly.entity_id
_entity_poly.type
_entity_poly.pdbx_seq_one_letter_code
_entity_poly.pdbx_strand_id
1 'polypeptide(L)' 'MCRVVTLNNQDFCHSKCSCPSYDKTNICKRIIGVASYFKLFAIPLEIKNLPMKEKRKRAAPKKAIKALVRINK' A
#
# COMPACT_ATOMS: atom_id res chain seq x y z
N MET A 1 18.99 -3.51 -12.33
CA MET A 1 18.07 -4.66 -12.51
C MET A 1 16.62 -4.18 -12.54
N CYS A 2 15.95 -4.28 -13.69
CA CYS A 2 14.52 -3.99 -13.79
C CYS A 2 13.73 -5.10 -13.10
N ARG A 3 13.04 -4.78 -11.99
CA ARG A 3 12.13 -5.76 -11.35
C ARG A 3 10.75 -5.66 -12.01
N VAL A 4 10.12 -6.79 -12.26
CA VAL A 4 8.84 -6.89 -12.97
C VAL A 4 7.70 -7.01 -11.97
N VAL A 5 6.56 -6.38 -12.27
CA VAL A 5 5.33 -6.49 -11.49
C VAL A 5 4.25 -7.00 -12.41
N THR A 6 3.65 -8.14 -12.06
CA THR A 6 2.48 -8.70 -12.73
C THR A 6 1.26 -8.30 -11.91
N LEU A 7 0.54 -7.30 -12.38
CA LEU A 7 -0.65 -6.78 -11.70
C LEU A 7 -1.88 -7.59 -12.11
N ASN A 8 -2.69 -7.98 -11.13
CA ASN A 8 -4.04 -8.45 -11.41
C ASN A 8 -5.02 -7.28 -11.25
N ASN A 9 -5.78 -6.97 -12.31
CA ASN A 9 -6.64 -5.80 -12.37
C ASN A 9 -7.90 -5.91 -11.49
N GLN A 10 -8.29 -7.12 -11.11
CA GLN A 10 -9.46 -7.33 -10.24
C GLN A 10 -9.05 -7.28 -8.76
N ASP A 11 -7.94 -7.94 -8.41
CA ASP A 11 -7.44 -8.03 -7.05
C ASP A 11 -5.96 -7.72 -6.98
N PHE A 12 -5.61 -6.54 -6.46
CA PHE A 12 -4.22 -6.17 -6.27
C PHE A 12 -3.48 -7.12 -5.29
N CYS A 13 -4.21 -7.78 -4.38
CA CYS A 13 -3.68 -8.78 -3.43
C CYS A 13 -3.07 -10.01 -4.12
N HIS A 14 -3.54 -10.34 -5.33
CA HIS A 14 -3.01 -11.47 -6.11
C HIS A 14 -1.92 -11.05 -7.10
N SER A 15 -1.46 -9.80 -7.04
CA SER A 15 -0.39 -9.30 -7.90
C SER A 15 0.96 -9.87 -7.46
N LYS A 16 1.83 -10.20 -8.42
CA LYS A 16 3.17 -10.73 -8.15
C LYS A 16 4.24 -9.67 -8.42
N CYS A 17 5.28 -9.62 -7.60
CA CYS A 17 6.43 -8.75 -7.81
C CYS A 17 7.73 -9.55 -7.68
N SER A 18 8.67 -9.35 -8.60
CA SER A 18 10.00 -9.97 -8.55
C SER A 18 10.95 -9.27 -7.56
N CYS A 19 10.43 -8.67 -6.50
CA CYS A 19 11.21 -7.87 -5.57
C CYS A 19 11.46 -8.63 -4.26
N PRO A 20 12.66 -8.53 -3.65
CA PRO A 20 13.00 -9.29 -2.44
C PRO A 20 12.08 -9.02 -1.24
N SER A 21 11.44 -7.85 -1.21
CA SER A 21 10.45 -7.51 -0.18
C SER A 21 9.13 -8.27 -0.37
N TYR A 22 8.76 -8.59 -1.60
CA TYR A 22 7.56 -9.38 -1.89
C TYR A 22 7.74 -10.83 -1.44
N ASP A 23 8.90 -11.43 -1.67
CA ASP A 23 9.17 -12.83 -1.28
C ASP A 23 9.00 -13.09 0.22
N LYS A 24 9.13 -12.05 1.05
CA LYS A 24 8.99 -12.16 2.52
C LYS A 24 7.57 -11.96 3.01
N THR A 25 6.79 -11.08 2.37
CA THR A 25 5.50 -10.60 2.92
C THR A 25 4.34 -10.74 1.94
N ASN A 26 4.56 -11.29 0.74
CA ASN A 26 3.60 -11.40 -0.37
C ASN A 26 2.94 -10.08 -0.80
N ILE A 27 3.41 -8.94 -0.27
CA ILE A 27 2.93 -7.59 -0.56
C ILE A 27 4.15 -6.68 -0.54
N CYS A 28 4.26 -5.80 -1.52
CA CYS A 28 5.34 -4.83 -1.60
C CYS A 28 4.83 -3.43 -1.94
N LYS A 29 5.62 -2.41 -1.57
CA LYS A 29 5.33 -1.00 -1.89
C LYS A 29 5.16 -0.76 -3.39
N ARG A 30 5.79 -1.60 -4.23
CA ARG A 30 5.73 -1.46 -5.68
C ARG A 30 4.38 -1.89 -6.24
N ILE A 31 3.81 -2.99 -5.76
CA ILE A 31 2.43 -3.39 -6.09
C ILE A 31 1.46 -2.30 -5.64
N ILE A 32 1.61 -1.78 -4.42
CA ILE A 32 0.76 -0.70 -3.89
C ILE A 32 0.85 0.56 -4.77
N GLY A 33 2.06 0.95 -5.18
CA GLY A 33 2.27 2.10 -6.06
C GLY A 33 1.65 1.93 -7.44
N VAL A 34 1.83 0.75 -8.06
CA VAL A 34 1.24 0.44 -9.36
C VAL A 34 -0.29 0.36 -9.27
N ALA A 35 -0.83 -0.31 -8.26
CA ALA A 35 -2.27 -0.39 -8.03
C ALA A 35 -2.90 1.00 -7.74
N SER A 36 -2.17 1.90 -7.08
CA SER A 36 -2.58 3.31 -6.90
C SER A 36 -2.61 4.07 -8.22
N TYR A 37 -1.61 3.87 -9.08
CA TYR A 37 -1.57 4.46 -10.43
C TYR A 37 -2.77 4.00 -11.27
N PHE A 38 -3.10 2.72 -11.23
CA PHE A 38 -4.26 2.14 -11.90
C PHE A 38 -5.60 2.38 -11.17
N LYS A 39 -5.59 3.11 -10.05
CA LYS A 39 -6.78 3.42 -9.22
C LYS A 39 -7.60 2.18 -8.82
N LEU A 40 -6.93 1.04 -8.59
CA LEU A 40 -7.57 -0.22 -8.21
C LEU A 40 -8.11 -0.21 -6.77
N PHE A 41 -7.69 0.76 -5.95
CA PHE A 41 -8.21 0.98 -4.62
C PHE A 41 -8.28 2.48 -4.32
N ALA A 42 -9.25 2.87 -3.51
CA ALA A 42 -9.37 4.25 -3.04
C ALA A 42 -8.52 4.43 -1.78
N ILE A 43 -7.54 5.34 -1.84
CA ILE A 43 -6.88 5.83 -0.64
C ILE A 43 -7.85 6.80 0.03
N PRO A 44 -8.29 6.55 1.28
CA PRO A 44 -9.21 7.45 1.96
C PRO A 44 -8.60 8.84 2.08
N LEU A 45 -9.42 9.87 1.84
CA LEU A 45 -9.01 11.27 1.84
C LEU A 45 -8.34 11.69 3.15
N GLU A 46 -8.78 11.11 4.27
CA GLU A 46 -8.19 11.31 5.60
C GLU A 46 -6.68 11.00 5.64
N ILE A 47 -6.25 9.95 4.94
CA ILE A 47 -4.83 9.55 4.86
C ILE A 47 -4.08 10.47 3.89
N LYS A 48 -4.72 10.86 2.78
CA LYS A 48 -4.12 11.72 1.75
C LYS A 48 -3.85 13.13 2.28
N ASN A 49 -4.70 13.61 3.19
CA ASN A 49 -4.59 14.93 3.81
C ASN A 49 -3.62 14.95 5.01
N LEU A 50 -2.99 13.82 5.36
CA LEU A 50 -1.95 13.83 6.38
C LEU A 50 -0.73 14.61 5.86
N PRO A 51 -0.28 15.66 6.57
CA PRO A 51 0.86 16.44 6.14
C PRO A 51 2.10 15.54 6.11
N MET A 52 2.77 15.44 4.95
CA MET A 52 4.00 14.64 4.77
C MET A 52 5.14 15.03 5.74
N LYS A 53 5.09 16.24 6.32
CA LYS A 53 6.19 16.90 7.01
C LYS A 53 6.03 17.01 8.52
N GLU A 54 4.99 16.45 9.14
CA GLU A 54 4.97 16.42 10.60
C GLU A 54 5.99 15.39 11.12
N LYS A 55 7.09 15.90 11.68
CA LYS A 55 8.03 15.11 12.47
C LYS A 55 7.21 14.47 13.60
N ARG A 56 7.20 13.13 13.65
CA ARG A 56 6.46 12.38 14.68
C ARG A 56 6.79 12.96 16.06
N LYS A 57 5.78 13.33 16.83
CA LYS A 57 5.98 13.57 18.27
C LYS A 57 6.48 12.26 18.89
N ARG A 58 7.63 12.32 19.56
CA ARG A 58 8.24 11.18 20.26
C ARG A 58 7.17 10.63 21.22
N ALA A 59 6.88 9.33 21.15
CA ALA A 59 5.78 8.60 21.82
C ALA A 59 4.43 8.43 21.10
N ALA A 60 4.22 8.96 19.89
CA ALA A 60 2.97 8.69 19.16
C ALA A 60 2.91 7.25 18.59
N PRO A 61 1.86 6.46 18.87
CA PRO A 61 1.74 5.08 18.37
C PRO A 61 1.56 5.03 16.84
N LYS A 62 2.10 3.98 16.20
CA LYS A 62 2.03 3.79 14.74
C LYS A 62 0.57 3.61 14.28
N LYS A 63 -0.02 4.64 13.66
CA LYS A 63 -1.37 4.62 13.07
C LYS A 63 -1.57 3.59 11.93
N ALA A 64 -0.53 2.88 11.50
CA ALA A 64 -0.56 1.92 10.38
C ALA A 64 -1.50 0.72 10.59
N ILE A 65 -1.95 0.43 11.82
CA ILE A 65 -2.88 -0.66 12.12
C ILE A 65 -4.33 -0.30 11.72
N LYS A 66 -4.68 1.01 11.66
CA LYS A 66 -6.07 1.45 11.44
C LYS A 66 -6.49 1.57 9.97
N ALA A 67 -5.59 1.34 9.02
CA ALA A 67 -5.89 1.45 7.57
C ALA A 67 -6.44 0.15 6.94
N LEU A 68 -6.60 -0.92 7.73
CA LEU A 68 -7.10 -2.23 7.28
C LEU A 68 -8.53 -2.51 7.79
N VAL A 69 -9.44 -1.53 7.72
CA VAL A 69 -10.86 -1.78 7.99
C VAL A 69 -11.52 -2.27 6.69
N ARG A 70 -11.96 -3.53 6.67
CA ARG A 70 -12.81 -4.08 5.60
C ARG A 70 -14.10 -3.27 5.53
N ILE A 71 -14.43 -2.72 4.36
CA ILE A 71 -15.80 -2.29 4.07
C ILE A 71 -16.58 -3.56 3.72
N ASN A 72 -17.32 -4.10 4.68
CA ASN A 72 -18.36 -5.09 4.38
C ASN A 72 -19.49 -4.34 3.68
N LYS A 73 -19.91 -4.85 2.52
CA LYS A 73 -21.12 -4.43 1.83
C LYS A 73 -22.20 -5.46 2.07
#